data_AF-A0A2U9EWT7-F1
#
_entry.id   AF-A0A2U9EWT7-F1
#
_cell.length_a   1.000
_cell.length_b   1.000
_cell.length_c   1.000
_cell.angle_alpha   90.00
_cell.angle_beta   90.00
_cell.angle_gamma   90.00
#
_symmetry.space_group_name_H-M   'P 1'
#
loop_
_entity.id
_entity.type
_entity.pdbx_description
1 polymer ?
#
loop_
_entity_poly.entity_id
_entity_poly.type
_entity_poly.pdbx_seq_one_letter_code
_entity_poly.pdbx_strand_id
1 'polypeptide(L)'
;MPRTEMAESDSKGLPAEEDQVPALWATVHSVKFYLGRFVLATLYVFTCVYLMCLCSVASDTFFDPRTQKSLPDRIHDQMLDSKPLFFATPFVVDAVTVGIIIVTIFRHAAFLKVPLNLLVGTRFLFLLGSLYMCRGIAIIITTVPPSRRNCVPPPVMSVGSFFYLGVLQMFSMRNECTGMIISGHSTITCCCMATWLLYGNANREDQDTKGVLFYEVARFLATRLQKVRASARQLTTQYAITPAFDVEEGSETVPQAESEEELSSASGVFVQEDRRKTRVAAFLRLNLLRSLCLVVGVVNLCLIVCSFNHYSIDVFMALNFTFGAWCLYHCILSLIWAEKEERDKRQKVALLRSEGIAAGAATDSDADALSEASTVSSLESGALVTGSTVKKAEPPNPPKENKPGFSAINFPLVRIGVSIVRAIEGL
;
A
#
# COMPACT_ATOMS: atom_id res chain seq x y z
N MET A 1 -54.90 -10.78 -23.39
CA MET A 1 -55.61 -10.22 -22.22
C MET A 1 -56.06 -11.37 -21.34
N PRO A 2 -55.86 -11.31 -20.01
CA PRO A 2 -54.56 -11.26 -19.35
C PRO A 2 -54.28 -12.59 -18.62
N ARG A 3 -53.01 -13.02 -18.64
CA ARG A 3 -52.49 -14.13 -17.84
C ARG A 3 -51.82 -13.49 -16.64
N THR A 4 -52.35 -13.80 -15.46
CA THR A 4 -51.97 -13.29 -14.15
C THR A 4 -50.49 -13.52 -13.87
N GLU A 5 -49.78 -12.43 -13.57
CA GLU A 5 -48.43 -12.42 -13.01
C GLU A 5 -48.50 -13.01 -11.59
N MET A 6 -47.80 -14.13 -11.37
CA MET A 6 -47.47 -14.57 -10.02
C MET A 6 -46.18 -13.85 -9.60
N ALA A 7 -46.33 -12.98 -8.61
CA ALA A 7 -45.25 -12.42 -7.84
C ALA A 7 -44.47 -13.55 -7.16
N GLU A 8 -43.23 -13.77 -7.59
CA GLU A 8 -42.28 -14.61 -6.88
C GLU A 8 -41.57 -13.72 -5.85
N SER A 9 -41.79 -14.07 -4.59
CA SER A 9 -41.39 -13.34 -3.40
C SER A 9 -39.88 -13.18 -3.30
N ASP A 10 -39.44 -11.94 -3.08
CA ASP A 10 -38.12 -11.57 -2.59
C ASP A 10 -37.75 -12.38 -1.33
N SER A 11 -36.95 -13.43 -1.52
CA SER A 11 -36.17 -14.00 -0.44
C SER A 11 -35.08 -12.98 -0.09
N LYS A 12 -35.27 -12.25 1.01
CA LYS A 12 -34.27 -11.40 1.64
C LYS A 12 -33.00 -12.21 1.89
N GLY A 13 -32.08 -12.17 0.93
CA GLY A 13 -30.69 -12.54 1.15
C GLY A 13 -30.13 -11.60 2.21
N LEU A 14 -29.51 -12.17 3.25
CA LEU A 14 -28.62 -11.41 4.12
C LEU A 14 -27.66 -10.61 3.22
N PRO A 15 -27.39 -9.32 3.51
CA PRO A 15 -26.35 -8.62 2.79
C PRO A 15 -25.05 -9.39 3.00
N ALA A 16 -24.46 -9.85 1.90
CA ALA A 16 -23.10 -10.34 1.88
C ALA A 16 -22.25 -9.33 2.63
N GLU A 17 -21.46 -9.82 3.59
CA GLU A 17 -20.45 -9.03 4.29
C GLU A 17 -19.57 -8.39 3.20
N GLU A 18 -19.75 -7.09 2.94
CA GLU A 18 -18.94 -6.37 1.96
C GLU A 18 -17.49 -6.53 2.40
N ASP A 19 -16.68 -7.25 1.62
CA ASP A 19 -15.25 -7.42 1.85
C ASP A 19 -14.63 -6.04 2.10
N GLN A 20 -14.38 -5.72 3.36
CA GLN A 20 -13.89 -4.41 3.79
C GLN A 20 -12.43 -4.29 3.35
N VAL A 21 -12.21 -3.67 2.18
CA VAL A 21 -10.85 -3.38 1.70
C VAL A 21 -10.17 -2.43 2.68
N PRO A 22 -8.99 -2.77 3.23
CA PRO A 22 -8.26 -1.88 4.13
C PRO A 22 -8.07 -0.49 3.54
N ALA A 23 -8.18 0.55 4.37
CA ALA A 23 -7.95 1.96 4.03
C ALA A 23 -6.68 2.20 3.19
N LEU A 24 -5.66 1.39 3.43
CA LEU A 24 -4.39 1.41 2.72
C LEU A 24 -4.52 1.11 1.21
N TRP A 25 -5.48 0.26 0.83
CA TRP A 25 -5.66 -0.28 -0.51
C TRP A 25 -6.92 0.23 -1.21
N ALA A 26 -7.77 0.98 -0.51
CA ALA A 26 -9.01 1.51 -1.04
C ALA A 26 -8.76 2.59 -2.13
N THR A 27 -9.30 2.36 -3.33
CA THR A 27 -9.28 3.32 -4.44
C THR A 27 -10.71 3.72 -4.80
N VAL A 28 -11.10 4.96 -4.47
CA VAL A 28 -12.48 5.46 -4.63
C VAL A 28 -12.68 6.19 -5.98
N HIS A 29 -11.60 6.73 -6.54
CA HIS A 29 -11.66 7.65 -7.68
C HIS A 29 -11.31 6.99 -9.02
N SER A 30 -11.59 7.68 -10.12
CA SER A 30 -11.21 7.22 -11.46
C SER A 30 -9.69 7.22 -11.70
N VAL A 31 -9.21 6.44 -12.66
CA VAL A 31 -7.76 6.38 -13.00
C VAL A 31 -7.21 7.76 -13.42
N LYS A 32 -8.01 8.57 -14.13
CA LYS A 32 -7.60 9.92 -14.56
C LYS A 32 -7.26 10.83 -13.36
N PHE A 33 -8.01 10.69 -12.28
CA PHE A 33 -7.77 11.43 -11.03
C PHE A 33 -6.41 11.08 -10.43
N TYR A 34 -6.11 9.78 -10.31
CA TYR A 34 -4.82 9.32 -9.78
C TYR A 34 -3.65 9.69 -10.70
N LEU A 35 -3.84 9.69 -12.01
CA LEU A 35 -2.82 10.10 -12.97
C LEU A 35 -2.44 11.58 -12.79
N GLY A 36 -3.43 12.48 -12.67
CA GLY A 36 -3.17 13.90 -12.44
C GLY A 36 -2.39 14.16 -11.15
N ARG A 37 -2.72 13.42 -10.08
CA ARG A 37 -1.99 13.49 -8.80
C ARG A 37 -0.58 12.94 -8.88
N PHE A 38 -0.39 11.85 -9.61
CA PHE A 38 0.93 11.28 -9.84
C PHE A 38 1.85 12.28 -10.57
N VAL A 39 1.33 12.98 -11.58
CA VAL A 39 2.05 14.05 -12.28
C VAL A 39 2.39 15.20 -11.32
N LEU A 40 1.44 15.67 -10.52
CA LEU A 40 1.69 16.73 -9.55
C LEU A 40 2.72 16.33 -8.49
N ALA A 41 2.64 15.10 -7.97
CA ALA A 41 3.61 14.56 -7.02
C ALA A 41 5.01 14.39 -7.65
N THR A 42 5.07 14.08 -8.94
CA THR A 42 6.31 14.05 -9.71
C THR A 42 6.94 15.45 -9.76
N LEU A 43 6.17 16.48 -10.15
CA LEU A 43 6.64 17.87 -10.17
C LEU A 43 7.10 18.34 -8.78
N TYR A 44 6.36 17.94 -7.74
CA TYR A 44 6.71 18.22 -6.35
C TYR A 44 8.07 17.62 -5.98
N VAL A 45 8.30 16.32 -6.20
CA VAL A 45 9.58 15.70 -5.85
C VAL A 45 10.75 16.29 -6.64
N PHE A 46 10.57 16.60 -7.94
CA PHE A 46 11.60 17.28 -8.73
C PHE A 46 11.96 18.65 -8.15
N THR A 47 10.95 19.42 -7.74
CA THR A 47 11.15 20.72 -7.08
C THR A 47 11.90 20.55 -5.77
N CYS A 48 11.50 19.59 -4.93
CA CYS A 48 12.14 19.31 -3.65
C CYS A 48 13.60 18.87 -3.80
N VAL A 49 13.88 17.97 -4.74
CA VAL A 49 15.24 17.50 -5.03
C VAL A 49 16.10 18.66 -5.53
N TYR A 50 15.58 19.49 -6.43
CA TYR A 50 16.31 20.66 -6.92
C TYR A 50 16.63 21.66 -5.79
N LEU A 51 15.66 21.97 -4.94
CA LEU A 51 15.88 22.83 -3.77
C LEU A 51 16.93 22.24 -2.81
N MET A 52 16.87 20.93 -2.55
CA MET A 52 17.89 20.23 -1.77
C MET A 52 19.27 20.33 -2.40
N CYS A 53 19.38 20.19 -3.72
CA CYS A 53 20.64 20.38 -4.45
C CYS A 53 21.16 21.82 -4.30
N LEU A 54 20.31 22.85 -4.37
CA LEU A 54 20.72 24.23 -4.11
C LEU A 54 21.23 24.43 -2.68
N CYS A 55 20.59 23.80 -1.69
CA CYS A 55 21.09 23.78 -0.30
C CYS A 55 22.49 23.14 -0.20
N SER A 56 22.72 22.02 -0.91
CA SER A 56 24.04 21.36 -0.99
C SER A 56 25.09 22.26 -1.63
N VAL A 57 24.77 22.92 -2.76
CA VAL A 57 25.69 23.88 -3.40
C VAL A 57 25.99 25.06 -2.47
N ALA A 58 24.98 25.59 -1.76
CA ALA A 58 25.17 26.68 -0.81
C ALA A 58 26.10 26.26 0.34
N SER A 59 25.87 25.07 0.92
CA SER A 59 26.71 24.51 1.97
C SER A 59 28.16 24.33 1.52
N ASP A 60 28.38 23.83 0.30
CA ASP A 60 29.71 23.68 -0.31
C ASP A 60 30.49 25.00 -0.44
N THR A 61 29.82 26.16 -0.53
CA THR A 61 30.52 27.47 -0.58
C THR A 61 31.19 27.85 0.74
N PHE A 62 30.72 27.30 1.85
CA PHE A 62 31.29 27.52 3.18
C PHE A 62 32.32 26.46 3.58
N PHE A 63 32.52 25.44 2.75
CA PHE A 63 33.44 24.35 3.05
C PHE A 63 34.88 24.73 2.75
N ASP A 64 35.75 24.61 3.75
CA ASP A 64 37.20 24.79 3.60
C ASP A 64 37.94 23.47 3.85
N PRO A 65 38.51 22.84 2.80
CA PRO A 65 39.23 21.57 2.91
C PRO A 65 40.43 21.61 3.87
N ARG A 66 40.98 22.79 4.17
CA ARG A 66 42.17 22.92 5.04
C ARG A 66 41.82 22.85 6.52
N THR A 67 40.65 23.37 6.89
CA THR A 67 40.22 23.47 8.28
C THR A 67 39.24 22.36 8.66
N GLN A 68 38.44 21.87 7.72
CA GLN A 68 37.39 20.87 7.98
C GLN A 68 37.82 19.48 7.51
N LYS A 69 38.36 18.69 8.44
CA LYS A 69 38.70 17.28 8.22
C LYS A 69 37.47 16.38 8.38
N SER A 70 37.48 15.23 7.71
CA SER A 70 36.45 14.20 7.87
C SER A 70 36.28 13.80 9.34
N LEU A 71 35.03 13.57 9.75
CA LEU A 71 34.71 13.15 11.10
C LEU A 71 35.16 11.70 11.33
N PRO A 72 35.58 11.37 12.57
CA PRO A 72 35.87 9.99 12.92
C PRO A 72 34.57 9.18 12.93
N ASP A 73 34.57 8.04 12.25
CA ASP A 73 33.45 7.09 12.24
C ASP A 73 33.98 5.73 12.70
N ARG A 74 33.40 5.19 13.78
CA ARG A 74 33.86 3.93 14.39
C ARG A 74 33.84 2.76 13.40
N ILE A 75 32.85 2.68 12.52
CA ILE A 75 32.79 1.58 11.54
C ILE A 75 33.90 1.77 10.51
N HIS A 76 34.10 2.99 10.04
CA HIS A 76 35.13 3.30 9.05
C HIS A 76 36.54 3.14 9.62
N ASP A 77 36.80 3.70 10.79
CA ASP A 77 38.14 3.82 11.37
C ASP A 77 38.55 2.61 12.21
N GLN A 78 37.61 1.95 12.92
CA GLN A 78 37.94 0.81 13.80
C GLN A 78 37.63 -0.55 13.16
N MET A 79 36.60 -0.65 12.32
CA MET A 79 36.23 -1.94 11.71
C MET A 79 36.83 -2.13 10.30
N LEU A 80 37.06 -1.05 9.57
CA LEU A 80 37.49 -1.08 8.16
C LEU A 80 38.87 -0.45 7.93
N ASP A 81 39.61 -0.09 8.99
CA ASP A 81 40.94 0.54 8.91
C ASP A 81 41.02 1.73 7.96
N SER A 82 39.94 2.52 7.92
CA SER A 82 39.71 3.63 7.00
C SER A 82 39.84 3.30 5.50
N LYS A 83 39.59 2.04 5.11
CA LYS A 83 39.61 1.58 3.71
C LYS A 83 38.25 0.99 3.32
N PRO A 84 37.67 1.39 2.19
CA PRO A 84 36.45 0.76 1.70
C PRO A 84 36.71 -0.71 1.37
N LEU A 85 35.69 -1.56 1.54
CA LEU A 85 35.76 -2.95 1.08
C LEU A 85 35.91 -2.99 -0.44
N PHE A 86 36.71 -3.91 -0.96
CA PHE A 86 37.08 -3.96 -2.39
C PHE A 86 35.87 -4.02 -3.34
N PHE A 87 34.76 -4.63 -2.90
CA PHE A 87 33.53 -4.77 -3.68
C PHE A 87 32.51 -3.65 -3.43
N ALA A 88 32.66 -2.88 -2.34
CA ALA A 88 31.74 -1.81 -1.97
C ALA A 88 32.22 -0.48 -2.54
N THR A 89 32.34 -0.38 -3.87
CA THR A 89 32.70 0.90 -4.50
C THR A 89 31.47 1.81 -4.57
N PRO A 90 31.65 3.15 -4.62
CA PRO A 90 30.53 4.08 -4.82
C PRO A 90 29.68 3.74 -6.05
N PHE A 91 30.32 3.30 -7.14
CA PHE A 91 29.64 2.85 -8.35
C PHE A 91 28.72 1.64 -8.09
N VAL A 92 29.18 0.65 -7.32
CA VAL A 92 28.36 -0.52 -6.98
C VAL A 92 27.16 -0.10 -6.13
N VAL A 93 27.36 0.81 -5.17
CA VAL A 93 26.27 1.36 -4.35
C VAL A 93 25.23 2.10 -5.21
N ASP A 94 25.69 2.92 -6.17
CA ASP A 94 24.80 3.61 -7.11
C ASP A 94 24.00 2.59 -7.96
N ALA A 95 24.69 1.60 -8.54
CA ALA A 95 24.08 0.57 -9.37
C ALA A 95 23.05 -0.27 -8.61
N VAL A 96 23.37 -0.70 -7.40
CA VAL A 96 22.44 -1.49 -6.55
C VAL A 96 21.24 -0.63 -6.12
N THR A 97 21.47 0.63 -5.74
CA THR A 97 20.39 1.55 -5.35
C THR A 97 19.44 1.82 -6.52
N VAL A 98 19.97 2.09 -7.72
CA VAL A 98 19.16 2.25 -8.94
C VAL A 98 18.44 0.95 -9.29
N GLY A 99 19.11 -0.19 -9.16
CA GLY A 99 18.51 -1.51 -9.34
C GLY A 99 17.30 -1.75 -8.42
N ILE A 100 17.41 -1.35 -7.15
CA ILE A 100 16.31 -1.42 -6.17
C ILE A 100 15.11 -0.56 -6.60
N ILE A 101 15.35 0.65 -7.13
CA ILE A 101 14.28 1.50 -7.67
C ILE A 101 13.59 0.81 -8.84
N ILE A 102 14.35 0.29 -9.80
CA ILE A 102 13.82 -0.39 -10.99
C ILE A 102 12.99 -1.61 -10.58
N VAL A 103 13.50 -2.45 -9.68
CA VAL A 103 12.78 -3.61 -9.15
C VAL A 103 11.50 -3.17 -8.43
N THR A 104 11.53 -2.07 -7.69
CA THR A 104 10.35 -1.53 -7.01
C THR A 104 9.28 -1.12 -8.03
N ILE A 105 9.65 -0.34 -9.05
CA ILE A 105 8.75 0.10 -10.11
C ILE A 105 8.16 -1.10 -10.85
N PHE A 106 9.02 -2.03 -11.30
CA PHE A 106 8.58 -3.22 -12.03
C PHE A 106 7.62 -4.08 -11.20
N ARG A 107 7.94 -4.31 -9.93
CA ARG A 107 7.09 -5.06 -9.01
C ARG A 107 5.73 -4.40 -8.84
N HIS A 108 5.69 -3.09 -8.60
CA HIS A 108 4.42 -2.39 -8.41
C HIS A 108 3.58 -2.36 -9.70
N ALA A 109 4.22 -2.13 -10.84
CA ALA A 109 3.56 -2.17 -12.15
C ALA A 109 3.02 -3.56 -12.51
N ALA A 110 3.74 -4.62 -12.16
CA ALA A 110 3.36 -5.99 -12.48
C ALA A 110 2.30 -6.54 -11.51
N PHE A 111 2.43 -6.25 -10.21
CA PHE A 111 1.69 -6.90 -9.13
C PHE A 111 0.68 -6.00 -8.41
N LEU A 112 0.42 -4.76 -8.81
CA LEU A 112 -0.67 -3.95 -8.27
C LEU A 112 -1.67 -3.58 -9.38
N LYS A 113 -2.95 -3.46 -9.00
CA LYS A 113 -3.97 -2.90 -9.88
C LYS A 113 -3.59 -1.46 -10.25
N VAL A 114 -3.81 -1.05 -11.49
CA VAL A 114 -3.41 0.28 -12.03
C VAL A 114 -3.79 1.48 -11.13
N PRO A 115 -5.04 1.64 -10.64
CA PRO A 115 -5.37 2.78 -9.77
C PRO A 115 -4.60 2.75 -8.44
N LEU A 116 -4.44 1.57 -7.85
CA LEU A 116 -3.66 1.40 -6.62
C LEU A 116 -2.17 1.69 -6.87
N ASN A 117 -1.63 1.27 -8.00
CA ASN A 117 -0.24 1.55 -8.38
C ASN A 117 0.03 3.06 -8.48
N LEU A 118 -0.86 3.82 -9.12
CA LEU A 118 -0.74 5.28 -9.22
C LEU A 118 -0.87 5.97 -7.85
N LEU A 119 -1.76 5.47 -6.98
CA LEU A 119 -1.91 5.97 -5.63
C LEU A 119 -0.65 5.73 -4.79
N VAL A 120 -0.13 4.50 -4.78
CA VAL A 120 1.12 4.14 -4.08
C VAL A 120 2.29 4.96 -4.62
N GLY A 121 2.38 5.13 -5.94
CA GLY A 121 3.38 5.99 -6.56
C GLY A 121 3.27 7.45 -6.10
N THR A 122 2.06 7.99 -6.01
CA THR A 122 1.82 9.36 -5.49
C THR A 122 2.30 9.50 -4.05
N ARG A 123 1.95 8.55 -3.17
CA ARG A 123 2.39 8.51 -1.77
C ARG A 123 3.92 8.43 -1.66
N PHE A 124 4.53 7.55 -2.46
CA PHE A 124 5.98 7.38 -2.52
C PHE A 124 6.69 8.68 -2.92
N LEU A 125 6.25 9.32 -4.02
CA LEU A 125 6.87 10.56 -4.52
C LEU A 125 6.70 11.71 -3.53
N PHE A 126 5.52 11.84 -2.90
CA PHE A 126 5.28 12.86 -1.87
C PHE A 126 6.19 12.70 -0.65
N LEU A 127 6.27 11.47 -0.11
CA LEU A 127 7.13 11.19 1.05
C LEU A 127 8.60 11.34 0.69
N LEU A 128 9.01 10.88 -0.49
CA LEU A 128 10.38 11.04 -0.97
C LEU A 128 10.75 12.52 -1.09
N GLY A 129 9.92 13.34 -1.73
CA GLY A 129 10.13 14.79 -1.84
C GLY A 129 10.22 15.48 -0.48
N SER A 130 9.32 15.14 0.44
CA SER A 130 9.33 15.67 1.81
C SER A 130 10.62 15.31 2.56
N LEU A 131 11.08 14.05 2.46
CA LEU A 131 12.34 13.61 3.07
C LEU A 131 13.56 14.30 2.46
N TYR A 132 13.56 14.54 1.15
CA TYR A 132 14.61 15.32 0.49
C TYR A 132 14.62 16.79 0.93
N MET A 133 13.46 17.40 1.16
CA MET A 133 13.39 18.74 1.76
C MET A 133 13.98 18.74 3.18
N CYS A 134 13.62 17.77 4.01
CA CYS A 134 14.21 17.61 5.35
C CYS A 134 15.74 17.45 5.28
N ARG A 135 16.24 16.67 4.31
CA ARG A 135 17.69 16.56 4.05
C ARG A 135 18.30 17.90 3.65
N GLY A 136 17.68 18.66 2.74
CA GLY A 136 18.17 19.98 2.33
C GLY A 136 18.27 20.95 3.51
N ILE A 137 17.26 20.97 4.38
CA ILE A 137 17.28 21.76 5.62
C ILE A 137 18.40 21.28 6.55
N ALA A 138 18.55 19.96 6.74
CA ALA A 138 19.59 19.39 7.59
C ALA A 138 21.00 19.76 7.11
N ILE A 139 21.24 19.76 5.79
CA ILE A 139 22.52 20.17 5.20
C ILE A 139 22.90 21.59 5.65
N ILE A 140 21.98 22.54 5.52
CA ILE A 140 22.21 23.94 5.91
C ILE A 140 22.44 24.10 7.41
N ILE A 141 21.71 23.36 8.25
CA ILE A 141 21.81 23.49 9.70
C ILE A 141 23.11 22.87 10.23
N THR A 142 23.58 21.78 9.62
CA THR A 142 24.60 20.92 10.25
C THR A 142 25.98 21.03 9.62
N THR A 143 26.07 21.36 8.32
CA THR A 143 27.33 21.61 7.60
C THR A 143 28.45 20.62 7.95
N VAL A 144 28.16 19.32 7.79
CA VAL A 144 29.08 18.25 8.17
C VAL A 144 30.21 18.13 7.13
N PRO A 145 31.47 17.86 7.50
CA PRO A 145 32.53 17.61 6.53
C PRO A 145 32.35 16.26 5.80
N PRO A 146 32.91 16.07 4.60
CA PRO A 146 32.63 14.89 3.78
C PRO A 146 33.32 13.65 4.35
N SER A 147 32.70 12.49 4.16
CA SER A 147 33.32 11.19 4.46
C SER A 147 34.48 10.86 3.51
N ARG A 148 34.45 11.39 2.28
CA ARG A 148 35.51 11.26 1.29
C ARG A 148 36.69 12.19 1.63
N ARG A 149 37.89 11.63 1.63
CA ARG A 149 39.13 12.37 1.82
C ARG A 149 39.45 13.20 0.57
N ASN A 150 39.91 14.44 0.76
CA ASN A 150 40.36 15.37 -0.29
C ASN A 150 39.29 15.85 -1.28
N CYS A 151 38.05 16.09 -0.81
CA CYS A 151 37.03 16.74 -1.64
C CYS A 151 37.33 18.24 -1.82
N VAL A 152 37.19 18.76 -3.03
CA VAL A 152 37.32 20.20 -3.33
C VAL A 152 36.06 20.65 -4.07
N PRO A 153 35.25 21.56 -3.49
CA PRO A 153 34.03 22.02 -4.14
C PRO A 153 34.38 22.95 -5.33
N PRO A 154 33.61 22.88 -6.44
CA PRO A 154 33.77 23.82 -7.53
C PRO A 154 33.42 25.25 -7.09
N PRO A 155 34.18 26.27 -7.52
CA PRO A 155 33.94 27.65 -7.12
C PRO A 155 32.63 28.19 -7.73
N VAL A 156 31.84 28.90 -6.92
CA VAL A 156 30.65 29.62 -7.38
C VAL A 156 31.09 31.02 -7.81
N MET A 157 31.06 31.29 -9.13
CA MET A 157 31.57 32.55 -9.70
C MET A 157 30.48 33.59 -9.93
N SER A 158 29.21 33.18 -9.97
CA SER A 158 28.05 34.04 -10.21
C SER A 158 26.75 33.39 -9.73
N VAL A 159 25.68 34.19 -9.59
CA VAL A 159 24.34 33.68 -9.27
C VAL A 159 23.86 32.67 -10.32
N GLY A 160 24.14 32.89 -11.61
CA GLY A 160 23.82 31.93 -12.66
C GLY A 160 24.57 30.60 -12.51
N SER A 161 25.86 30.66 -12.14
CA SER A 161 26.65 29.46 -11.87
C SER A 161 26.13 28.65 -10.69
N PHE A 162 25.58 29.31 -9.66
CA PHE A 162 24.97 28.66 -8.51
C PHE A 162 23.79 27.76 -8.91
N PHE A 163 22.84 28.31 -9.68
CA PHE A 163 21.68 27.54 -10.15
C PHE A 163 22.09 26.42 -11.13
N TYR A 164 23.03 26.71 -12.04
CA TYR A 164 23.55 25.71 -12.98
C TYR A 164 24.21 24.53 -12.25
N LEU A 165 25.01 24.81 -11.22
CA LEU A 165 25.61 23.78 -10.37
C LEU A 165 24.56 22.96 -9.63
N GLY A 166 23.43 23.55 -9.24
CA GLY A 166 22.29 22.83 -8.68
C GLY A 166 21.66 21.85 -9.68
N VAL A 167 21.52 22.25 -10.95
CA VAL A 167 21.02 21.37 -12.02
C VAL A 167 21.99 20.21 -12.28
N LEU A 168 23.30 20.49 -12.35
CA LEU A 168 24.32 19.44 -12.50
C LEU A 168 24.30 18.43 -11.35
N GLN A 169 24.10 18.91 -10.11
CA GLN A 169 23.97 18.06 -8.93
C GLN A 169 22.72 17.16 -9.02
N MET A 170 21.60 17.68 -9.51
CA MET A 170 20.37 16.90 -9.69
C MET A 170 20.54 15.69 -10.62
N PHE A 171 21.40 15.81 -11.64
CA PHE A 171 21.74 14.70 -12.55
C PHE A 171 22.92 13.85 -12.06
N SER A 172 23.34 14.02 -10.80
CA SER A 172 24.50 13.32 -10.21
C SER A 172 25.80 13.51 -11.00
N MET A 173 25.92 14.62 -11.73
CA MET A 173 27.12 14.97 -12.51
C MET A 173 28.18 15.69 -11.66
N ARG A 174 27.89 15.91 -10.37
CA ARG A 174 28.78 16.56 -9.41
C ARG A 174 28.80 15.76 -8.11
N ASN A 175 29.98 15.72 -7.48
CA ASN A 175 30.12 15.22 -6.12
C ASN A 175 29.99 16.40 -5.13
N GLU A 176 29.27 16.18 -4.05
CA GLU A 176 29.14 17.15 -2.96
C GLU A 176 30.30 17.00 -1.97
N CYS A 177 30.80 18.14 -1.48
CA CYS A 177 31.92 18.17 -0.53
C CYS A 177 31.50 18.50 0.90
N THR A 178 30.27 18.92 1.12
CA THR A 178 29.66 18.93 2.44
C THR A 178 28.86 17.65 2.65
N GLY A 179 29.19 16.96 3.74
CA GLY A 179 28.54 15.75 4.20
C GLY A 179 27.11 16.01 4.65
N MET A 180 26.34 14.93 4.77
CA MET A 180 24.90 14.99 4.92
C MET A 180 24.47 14.06 6.03
N ILE A 181 23.89 14.61 7.10
CA ILE A 181 23.34 13.80 8.21
C ILE A 181 22.23 12.83 7.74
N ILE A 182 21.64 13.03 6.56
CA ILE A 182 20.63 12.15 5.98
C ILE A 182 21.11 11.68 4.61
N SER A 183 21.48 10.40 4.50
CA SER A 183 21.96 9.79 3.25
C SER A 183 20.83 9.59 2.22
N GLY A 184 21.06 10.03 0.98
CA GLY A 184 20.10 9.88 -0.12
C GLY A 184 19.85 8.45 -0.56
N HIS A 185 20.94 7.70 -0.79
CA HIS A 185 20.85 6.29 -1.16
C HIS A 185 20.10 5.49 -0.11
N SER A 186 20.36 5.81 1.16
CA SER A 186 19.67 5.18 2.30
C SER A 186 18.19 5.57 2.32
N THR A 187 17.85 6.85 2.17
CA THR A 187 16.45 7.32 2.11
C THR A 187 15.68 6.64 0.98
N ILE A 188 16.23 6.58 -0.24
CA ILE A 188 15.58 5.89 -1.37
C ILE A 188 15.39 4.40 -1.07
N THR A 189 16.45 3.73 -0.58
CA THR A 189 16.41 2.31 -0.24
C THR A 189 15.34 2.03 0.80
N CYS A 190 15.28 2.83 1.87
CA CYS A 190 14.27 2.71 2.91
C CYS A 190 12.86 3.00 2.40
N CYS A 191 12.66 3.98 1.51
CA CYS A 191 11.37 4.22 0.86
C CYS A 191 10.91 2.99 0.05
N CYS A 192 11.82 2.38 -0.72
CA CYS A 192 11.52 1.16 -1.46
C CYS A 192 11.15 0.01 -0.52
N MET A 193 11.93 -0.20 0.55
CA MET A 193 11.62 -1.21 1.57
C MET A 193 10.26 -0.97 2.25
N ALA A 194 9.94 0.28 2.60
CA ALA A 194 8.66 0.64 3.19
C ALA A 194 7.48 0.30 2.26
N THR A 195 7.61 0.58 0.95
CA THR A 195 6.58 0.17 -0.02
C THR A 195 6.40 -1.34 -0.09
N TRP A 196 7.49 -2.12 -0.06
CA TRP A 196 7.41 -3.58 -0.08
C TRP A 196 6.79 -4.16 1.20
N LEU A 197 7.02 -3.53 2.36
CA LEU A 197 6.40 -3.94 3.61
C LEU A 197 4.88 -3.70 3.61
N LEU A 198 4.45 -2.51 3.18
CA LEU A 198 3.06 -2.06 3.28
C LEU A 198 2.18 -2.56 2.12
N TYR A 199 2.69 -2.50 0.89
CA TYR A 199 1.95 -2.88 -0.32
C TYR A 199 2.39 -4.24 -0.86
N GLY A 200 3.25 -4.94 -0.13
CA GLY A 200 3.74 -6.27 -0.49
C GLY A 200 2.63 -7.27 -0.73
N ASN A 201 1.57 -7.19 0.07
CA ASN A 201 0.50 -8.19 0.17
C ASN A 201 -0.86 -7.69 -0.34
N ALA A 202 -0.92 -6.55 -1.04
CA ALA A 202 -2.18 -5.91 -1.40
C ALA A 202 -3.12 -6.77 -2.29
N ASN A 203 -2.59 -7.82 -2.94
CA ASN A 203 -3.38 -8.76 -3.74
C ASN A 203 -3.45 -10.17 -3.13
N ARG A 204 -3.16 -10.34 -1.84
CA ARG A 204 -3.10 -11.67 -1.21
C ARG A 204 -4.49 -12.27 -0.97
N GLU A 205 -5.49 -11.43 -0.73
CA GLU A 205 -6.85 -11.82 -0.35
C GLU A 205 -7.86 -11.72 -1.51
N ASP A 206 -7.56 -10.89 -2.53
CA ASP A 206 -8.35 -10.85 -3.76
C ASP A 206 -8.23 -12.16 -4.54
N GLN A 207 -9.27 -13.01 -4.48
CA GLN A 207 -9.42 -14.15 -5.38
C GLN A 207 -9.52 -13.70 -6.85
N ASP A 208 -9.91 -12.44 -7.08
CA ASP A 208 -10.01 -11.87 -8.42
C ASP A 208 -8.67 -11.28 -8.89
N THR A 209 -7.88 -12.12 -9.56
CA THR A 209 -6.62 -11.72 -10.23
C THR A 209 -6.84 -10.84 -11.47
N LYS A 210 -8.07 -10.45 -11.80
CA LYS A 210 -8.38 -9.55 -12.93
C LYS A 210 -7.83 -8.14 -12.69
N GLY A 211 -7.27 -7.56 -13.75
CA GLY A 211 -6.75 -6.18 -13.72
C GLY A 211 -5.33 -6.04 -13.15
N VAL A 212 -4.66 -7.16 -12.82
CA VAL A 212 -3.24 -7.21 -12.45
C VAL A 212 -2.42 -7.60 -13.68
N LEU A 213 -1.52 -6.73 -14.11
CA LEU A 213 -0.79 -6.87 -15.38
C LEU A 213 -0.07 -8.21 -15.51
N PHE A 214 0.62 -8.67 -14.45
CA PHE A 214 1.35 -9.93 -14.47
C PHE A 214 0.44 -11.13 -14.79
N TYR A 215 -0.72 -11.23 -14.14
CA TYR A 215 -1.64 -12.34 -14.35
C TYR A 215 -2.31 -12.27 -15.72
N GLU A 216 -2.60 -11.08 -16.25
CA GLU A 216 -3.12 -10.92 -17.61
C GLU A 216 -2.10 -11.39 -18.66
N VAL A 217 -0.84 -10.98 -18.53
CA VAL A 217 0.25 -11.42 -19.42
C VAL A 217 0.48 -12.92 -19.29
N ALA A 218 0.49 -13.47 -18.08
CA ALA A 218 0.64 -14.90 -17.85
C ALA A 218 -0.50 -15.71 -18.47
N ARG A 219 -1.76 -15.27 -18.34
CA ARG A 219 -2.92 -15.91 -19.01
C ARG A 219 -2.80 -15.83 -20.52
N PHE A 220 -2.38 -14.68 -21.07
CA PHE A 220 -2.14 -14.52 -22.51
C PHE A 220 -1.07 -15.51 -23.01
N LEU A 221 0.08 -15.57 -22.34
CA LEU A 221 1.16 -16.49 -22.67
C LEU A 221 0.73 -17.95 -22.55
N ALA A 222 0.04 -18.32 -21.47
CA ALA A 222 -0.48 -19.67 -21.27
C ALA A 222 -1.45 -20.08 -22.39
N THR A 223 -2.35 -19.17 -22.79
CA THR A 223 -3.28 -19.41 -23.91
C THR A 223 -2.53 -19.58 -25.23
N ARG A 224 -1.48 -18.79 -25.48
CA ARG A 224 -0.63 -18.94 -26.68
C ARG A 224 0.15 -20.26 -26.67
N LEU A 225 0.74 -20.62 -25.54
CA LEU A 225 1.42 -21.90 -25.35
C LEU A 225 0.48 -23.10 -25.52
N GLN A 226 -0.75 -23.01 -25.01
CA GLN A 226 -1.78 -24.05 -25.21
C GLN A 226 -2.18 -24.17 -26.67
N LYS A 227 -2.36 -23.04 -27.38
CA LYS A 227 -2.63 -23.06 -28.84
C LYS A 227 -1.48 -23.69 -29.62
N VAL A 228 -0.23 -23.32 -29.33
CA VAL A 228 0.96 -23.92 -29.96
C VAL A 228 1.06 -25.42 -29.66
N ARG A 229 0.83 -25.83 -28.40
CA ARG A 229 0.80 -27.25 -28.01
C ARG A 229 -0.34 -28.02 -28.67
N ALA A 230 -1.51 -27.42 -28.83
CA ALA A 230 -2.65 -28.03 -29.52
C ALA A 230 -2.37 -28.20 -31.02
N SER A 231 -1.78 -27.20 -31.68
CA SER A 231 -1.35 -27.29 -33.08
C SER A 231 -0.22 -28.31 -33.28
N ALA A 232 0.74 -28.38 -32.35
CA ALA A 232 1.80 -29.40 -32.37
C ALA A 232 1.22 -30.81 -32.17
N ARG A 233 0.27 -30.98 -31.25
CA ARG A 233 -0.44 -32.26 -31.07
C ARG A 233 -1.21 -32.66 -32.32
N GLN A 234 -1.95 -31.74 -32.95
CA GLN A 234 -2.65 -32.01 -34.22
C GLN A 234 -1.70 -32.45 -35.34
N LEU A 235 -0.54 -31.79 -35.49
CA LEU A 235 0.50 -32.22 -36.43
C LEU A 235 1.03 -33.62 -36.10
N THR A 236 1.23 -33.93 -34.81
CA THR A 236 1.70 -35.26 -34.38
C THR A 236 0.64 -36.35 -34.61
N THR A 237 -0.64 -36.06 -34.38
CA THR A 237 -1.75 -36.97 -34.67
C THR A 237 -1.93 -37.17 -36.18
N GLN A 238 -1.69 -36.14 -36.99
CA GLN A 238 -1.78 -36.23 -38.46
C GLN A 238 -0.64 -37.07 -39.07
N TYR A 239 0.53 -37.14 -38.41
CA TYR A 239 1.61 -38.09 -38.75
C TYR A 239 1.38 -39.50 -38.19
N ALA A 240 0.63 -39.64 -37.08
CA ALA A 240 0.26 -40.95 -36.52
C ALA A 240 -0.87 -41.64 -37.30
N ILE A 241 -1.66 -40.91 -38.09
CA ILE A 241 -2.66 -41.46 -39.02
C ILE A 241 -1.98 -41.66 -40.39
N THR A 242 -0.97 -42.53 -40.42
CA THR A 242 -0.59 -43.24 -41.65
C THR A 242 -0.99 -44.69 -41.38
N PRO A 243 -1.90 -45.31 -42.15
CA PRO A 243 -2.42 -46.62 -41.80
C PRO A 243 -1.34 -47.67 -42.09
N ALA A 244 -0.76 -48.23 -41.04
CA ALA A 244 -0.12 -49.53 -41.13
C ALA A 244 -1.24 -50.58 -41.04
N PHE A 245 -1.41 -51.33 -42.12
CA PHE A 245 -2.27 -52.51 -42.23
C PHE A 245 -1.84 -53.61 -41.25
N ASP A 246 -2.86 -54.36 -40.80
CA ASP A 246 -2.90 -55.73 -40.28
C ASP A 246 -2.16 -56.10 -38.97
N VAL A 247 -2.92 -56.59 -37.99
CA VAL A 247 -3.02 -58.03 -37.58
C VAL A 247 -3.81 -58.16 -36.24
N GLU A 248 -4.49 -59.30 -36.14
CA GLU A 248 -5.55 -59.81 -35.26
C GLU A 248 -5.38 -59.84 -33.73
N GLU A 249 -6.55 -60.11 -33.11
CA GLU A 249 -6.82 -60.99 -31.94
C GLU A 249 -6.64 -60.50 -30.48
N GLY A 250 -7.79 -60.21 -29.86
CA GLY A 250 -8.34 -61.01 -28.75
C GLY A 250 -7.63 -61.04 -27.39
N SER A 251 -8.28 -60.47 -26.36
CA SER A 251 -8.67 -61.19 -25.12
C SER A 251 -9.17 -60.21 -24.07
N GLU A 252 -10.42 -60.40 -23.64
CA GLU A 252 -10.98 -59.87 -22.41
C GLU A 252 -10.24 -60.46 -21.19
N THR A 253 -10.08 -59.68 -20.11
CA THR A 253 -10.11 -60.16 -18.71
C THR A 253 -10.02 -58.98 -17.72
N VAL A 254 -11.01 -58.89 -16.84
CA VAL A 254 -11.06 -58.12 -15.57
C VAL A 254 -12.01 -58.93 -14.65
N PRO A 255 -11.94 -58.90 -13.30
CA PRO A 255 -10.89 -58.52 -12.33
C PRO A 255 -10.60 -59.62 -11.29
N GLN A 256 -9.57 -59.48 -10.45
CA GLN A 256 -9.60 -60.10 -9.12
C GLN A 256 -8.99 -59.20 -8.03
N ALA A 257 -9.60 -59.30 -6.86
CA ALA A 257 -9.53 -58.45 -5.67
C ALA A 257 -8.13 -58.19 -5.12
N GLU A 258 -7.85 -56.91 -4.82
CA GLU A 258 -6.78 -56.52 -3.90
C GLU A 258 -7.37 -55.91 -2.62
N SER A 259 -6.78 -56.37 -1.52
CA SER A 259 -7.25 -56.41 -0.15
C SER A 259 -6.91 -55.16 0.66
N GLU A 260 -7.61 -55.02 1.79
CA GLU A 260 -7.65 -53.92 2.77
C GLU A 260 -6.30 -53.36 3.29
N GLU A 261 -5.15 -53.97 2.95
CA GLU A 261 -3.82 -53.44 3.28
C GLU A 261 -3.45 -52.20 2.45
N GLU A 262 -3.91 -52.10 1.19
CA GLU A 262 -3.66 -50.91 0.36
C GLU A 262 -4.38 -49.67 0.90
N LEU A 263 -5.52 -49.83 1.59
CA LEU A 263 -6.32 -48.72 2.10
C LEU A 263 -5.67 -48.03 3.30
N SER A 264 -4.93 -48.78 4.12
CA SER A 264 -4.20 -48.23 5.29
C SER A 264 -2.90 -47.52 4.88
N SER A 265 -2.19 -48.06 3.88
CA SER A 265 -1.03 -47.43 3.26
C SER A 265 -1.41 -46.17 2.47
N ALA A 266 -2.52 -46.23 1.72
CA ALA A 266 -3.08 -45.09 1.01
C ALA A 266 -3.50 -43.97 1.97
N SER A 267 -4.10 -44.29 3.14
CA SER A 267 -4.48 -43.29 4.13
C SER A 267 -3.27 -42.55 4.72
N GLY A 268 -2.18 -43.26 5.03
CA GLY A 268 -0.93 -42.64 5.49
C GLY A 268 -0.23 -41.78 4.42
N VAL A 269 -0.24 -42.24 3.17
CA VAL A 269 0.29 -41.50 2.01
C VAL A 269 -0.56 -40.26 1.72
N PHE A 270 -1.89 -40.36 1.78
CA PHE A 270 -2.79 -39.21 1.59
C PHE A 270 -2.58 -38.14 2.68
N VAL A 271 -2.44 -38.51 3.95
CA VAL A 271 -2.18 -37.56 5.05
C VAL A 271 -0.80 -36.89 4.92
N GLN A 272 0.21 -37.64 4.46
CA GLN A 272 1.55 -37.10 4.22
C GLN A 272 1.59 -36.20 2.98
N GLU A 273 0.86 -36.55 1.92
CA GLU A 273 0.69 -35.76 0.72
C GLU A 273 -0.09 -34.47 1.03
N ASP A 274 -1.12 -34.52 1.88
CA ASP A 274 -1.87 -33.35 2.32
C ASP A 274 -1.02 -32.41 3.19
N ARG A 275 -0.23 -32.93 4.13
CA ARG A 275 0.74 -32.12 4.89
C ARG A 275 1.81 -31.52 3.98
N ARG A 276 2.28 -32.24 2.96
CA ARG A 276 3.26 -31.75 1.99
C ARG A 276 2.64 -30.69 1.08
N LYS A 277 1.42 -30.89 0.58
CA LYS A 277 0.63 -29.91 -0.18
C LYS A 277 0.33 -28.67 0.66
N THR A 278 0.03 -28.83 1.95
CA THR A 278 -0.20 -27.72 2.88
C THR A 278 1.09 -26.94 3.17
N ARG A 279 2.23 -27.61 3.35
CA ARG A 279 3.54 -26.93 3.50
C ARG A 279 4.01 -26.28 2.20
N VAL A 280 3.80 -26.93 1.05
CA VAL A 280 4.12 -26.38 -0.27
C VAL A 280 3.20 -25.21 -0.58
N ALA A 281 1.92 -25.27 -0.22
CA ALA A 281 0.98 -24.15 -0.31
C ALA A 281 1.37 -23.02 0.66
N ALA A 282 1.79 -23.33 1.88
CA ALA A 282 2.31 -22.34 2.83
C ALA A 282 3.61 -21.68 2.32
N PHE A 283 4.49 -22.46 1.69
CA PHE A 283 5.74 -21.98 1.08
C PHE A 283 5.48 -21.15 -0.19
N LEU A 284 4.54 -21.56 -1.04
CA LEU A 284 4.06 -20.77 -2.20
C LEU A 284 3.30 -19.51 -1.76
N ARG A 285 2.69 -19.52 -0.57
CA ARG A 285 2.08 -18.35 0.09
C ARG A 285 3.11 -17.42 0.73
N LEU A 286 4.36 -17.86 0.94
CA LEU A 286 5.44 -16.94 1.31
C LEU A 286 5.70 -16.06 0.09
N ASN A 287 5.53 -14.75 0.28
CA ASN A 287 5.86 -13.74 -0.71
C ASN A 287 7.40 -13.67 -0.85
N LEU A 288 8.01 -14.72 -1.40
CA LEU A 288 9.45 -14.93 -1.47
C LEU A 288 10.13 -13.76 -2.17
N LEU A 289 9.47 -13.19 -3.17
CA LEU A 289 9.87 -11.96 -3.85
C LEU A 289 9.95 -10.78 -2.87
N ARG A 290 8.95 -10.58 -2.00
CA ARG A 290 8.98 -9.53 -0.96
C ARG A 290 10.17 -9.74 -0.02
N SER A 291 10.36 -10.96 0.49
CA SER A 291 11.46 -11.26 1.41
C SER A 291 12.83 -11.06 0.75
N LEU A 292 12.99 -11.49 -0.51
CA LEU A 292 14.21 -11.28 -1.29
C LEU A 292 14.49 -9.78 -1.46
N CYS A 293 13.49 -8.99 -1.87
CA CYS A 293 13.63 -7.54 -2.00
C CYS A 293 14.08 -6.88 -0.69
N LEU A 294 13.49 -7.27 0.44
CA LEU A 294 13.88 -6.74 1.75
C LEU A 294 15.32 -7.10 2.12
N VAL A 295 15.75 -8.34 1.88
CA VAL A 295 17.14 -8.77 2.10
C VAL A 295 18.09 -7.95 1.24
N VAL A 296 17.78 -7.77 -0.06
CA VAL A 296 18.59 -6.94 -0.96
C VAL A 296 18.65 -5.49 -0.48
N GLY A 297 17.55 -4.94 0.05
CA GLY A 297 17.52 -3.61 0.65
C GLY A 297 18.46 -3.48 1.86
N VAL A 298 18.43 -4.46 2.77
CA VAL A 298 19.35 -4.51 3.94
C VAL A 298 20.80 -4.62 3.48
N VAL A 299 21.10 -5.48 2.50
CA VAL A 299 22.45 -5.61 1.94
C VAL A 299 22.91 -4.28 1.34
N ASN A 300 22.05 -3.55 0.63
CA ASN A 300 22.41 -2.24 0.08
C ASN A 300 22.72 -1.21 1.19
N LEU A 301 21.97 -1.21 2.30
CA LEU A 301 22.29 -0.35 3.45
C LEU A 301 23.68 -0.66 4.02
N CYS A 302 24.05 -1.94 4.13
CA CYS A 302 25.39 -2.34 4.54
C CYS A 302 26.46 -1.88 3.52
N LEU A 303 26.20 -2.05 2.21
CA LEU A 303 27.11 -1.61 1.16
C LEU A 303 27.36 -0.09 1.20
N ILE A 304 26.31 0.70 1.45
CA ILE A 304 26.43 2.16 1.60
C ILE A 304 27.43 2.50 2.71
N VAL A 305 27.30 1.88 3.89
CA VAL A 305 28.24 2.10 5.00
C VAL A 305 29.65 1.65 4.65
N CYS A 306 29.80 0.44 4.11
CA CYS A 306 31.10 -0.15 3.78
C CYS A 306 31.84 0.53 2.63
N SER A 307 31.15 1.36 1.85
CA SER A 307 31.71 2.09 0.70
C SER A 307 32.36 3.43 1.06
N PHE A 308 32.24 3.87 2.32
CA PHE A 308 32.68 5.21 2.78
C PHE A 308 31.99 6.36 2.04
N ASN A 309 30.92 6.08 1.29
CA ASN A 309 30.18 7.09 0.54
C ASN A 309 29.35 7.99 1.47
N HIS A 310 29.00 7.48 2.65
CA HIS A 310 28.29 8.18 3.72
C HIS A 310 28.81 7.71 5.07
N TYR A 311 28.66 8.55 6.11
CA TYR A 311 28.90 8.10 7.47
C TYR A 311 27.81 7.12 7.91
N SER A 312 28.15 6.25 8.85
CA SER A 312 27.24 5.28 9.44
C SER A 312 26.03 5.95 10.10
N ILE A 313 26.25 7.12 10.72
CA ILE A 313 25.17 7.93 11.32
C ILE A 313 24.19 8.44 10.26
N ASP A 314 24.68 8.77 9.06
CA ASP A 314 23.84 9.29 7.97
C ASP A 314 22.82 8.23 7.50
N VAL A 315 23.28 6.97 7.45
CA VAL A 315 22.47 5.81 7.10
C VAL A 315 21.45 5.52 8.20
N PHE A 316 21.86 5.57 9.47
CA PHE A 316 20.97 5.34 10.60
C PHE A 316 19.87 6.42 10.69
N MET A 317 20.23 7.69 10.52
CA MET A 317 19.28 8.80 10.53
C MET A 317 18.32 8.69 9.35
N ALA A 318 18.80 8.38 8.15
CA ALA A 318 17.95 8.15 6.99
C ALA A 318 16.93 7.02 7.22
N LEU A 319 17.34 5.92 7.86
CA LEU A 319 16.44 4.82 8.23
C LEU A 319 15.32 5.31 9.16
N ASN A 320 15.68 5.97 10.26
CA ASN A 320 14.73 6.44 11.27
C ASN A 320 13.75 7.48 10.71
N PHE A 321 14.26 8.50 10.01
CA PHE A 321 13.41 9.54 9.41
C PHE A 321 12.48 8.97 8.35
N THR A 322 12.99 8.07 7.50
CA THR A 322 12.18 7.49 6.43
C THR A 322 11.06 6.64 7.02
N PHE A 323 11.37 5.64 7.84
CA PHE A 323 10.32 4.80 8.44
C PHE A 323 9.40 5.60 9.36
N GLY A 324 9.92 6.59 10.11
CA GLY A 324 9.11 7.49 10.92
C GLY A 324 8.11 8.30 10.09
N ALA A 325 8.54 8.89 8.97
CA ALA A 325 7.66 9.64 8.07
C ALA A 325 6.60 8.74 7.42
N TRP A 326 7.00 7.53 7.00
CA TRP A 326 6.09 6.54 6.44
C TRP A 326 5.05 6.08 7.47
N CYS A 327 5.46 5.76 8.69
CA CYS A 327 4.55 5.39 9.78
C CYS A 327 3.58 6.53 10.10
N LEU A 328 4.08 7.76 10.27
CA LEU A 328 3.26 8.92 10.57
C LEU A 328 2.20 9.17 9.49
N TYR A 329 2.60 9.11 8.22
CA TYR A 329 1.68 9.27 7.08
C TYR A 329 0.54 8.25 7.13
N HIS A 330 0.87 6.96 7.31
CA HIS A 330 -0.12 5.90 7.30
C HIS A 330 -0.98 5.88 8.58
N CYS A 331 -0.44 6.29 9.73
CA CYS A 331 -1.24 6.50 10.94
C CYS A 331 -2.30 7.59 10.71
N ILE A 332 -1.92 8.73 10.12
CA ILE A 332 -2.86 9.81 9.79
C ILE A 332 -3.91 9.32 8.78
N LEU A 333 -3.49 8.57 7.76
CA LEU A 333 -4.40 7.99 6.77
C LEU A 333 -5.44 7.06 7.41
N SER A 334 -5.00 6.16 8.30
CA SER A 334 -5.89 5.25 9.02
C SER A 334 -6.88 6.01 9.91
N LEU A 335 -6.46 7.09 10.57
CA LEU A 335 -7.34 7.94 11.37
C LEU A 335 -8.42 8.61 10.50
N ILE A 336 -8.05 9.13 9.32
CA ILE A 336 -9.00 9.74 8.38
C ILE A 336 -10.04 8.73 7.92
N TRP A 337 -9.62 7.50 7.62
CA TRP A 337 -10.53 6.44 7.19
C TRP A 337 -11.44 5.94 8.31
N ALA A 338 -10.92 5.78 9.52
CA ALA A 338 -11.74 5.43 10.69
C ALA A 338 -12.84 6.48 10.94
N GLU A 339 -12.50 7.77 10.82
CA GLU A 339 -13.48 8.86 10.92
C GLU A 339 -14.54 8.79 9.82
N LYS A 340 -14.13 8.50 8.57
CA LYS A 340 -15.06 8.33 7.45
C LYS A 340 -16.01 7.17 7.67
N GLU A 341 -15.50 6.01 8.07
CA GLU A 341 -16.30 4.82 8.35
C GLU A 341 -17.31 5.08 9.48
N GLU A 342 -16.91 5.79 10.53
CA GLU A 342 -17.82 6.16 11.61
C GLU A 342 -18.94 7.10 11.12
N ARG A 343 -18.61 8.09 10.26
CA ARG A 343 -19.61 8.98 9.64
C ARG A 343 -20.58 8.22 8.75
N ASP A 344 -20.09 7.30 7.92
CA ASP A 344 -20.92 6.48 7.03
C ASP A 344 -21.86 5.59 7.83
N LYS A 345 -21.38 4.97 8.93
CA LYS A 345 -22.22 4.21 9.88
C LYS A 345 -23.33 5.08 10.48
N ARG A 346 -22.99 6.29 10.94
CA ARG A 346 -23.96 7.23 11.50
C ARG A 346 -25.01 7.66 10.47
N GLN A 347 -24.61 7.92 9.22
CA GLN A 347 -25.52 8.27 8.13
C GLN A 347 -26.45 7.11 7.78
N LYS A 348 -25.93 5.88 7.70
CA LYS A 348 -26.74 4.68 7.46
C LYS A 348 -27.78 4.46 8.54
N VAL A 349 -27.41 4.63 9.82
CA VAL A 349 -28.35 4.56 10.95
C VAL A 349 -29.41 5.66 10.87
N ALA A 350 -29.03 6.89 10.50
CA ALA A 350 -29.96 7.99 10.34
C ALA A 350 -30.97 7.74 9.20
N LEU A 351 -30.50 7.20 8.07
CA LEU A 351 -31.32 6.87 6.91
C LEU A 351 -32.31 5.74 7.24
N LEU A 352 -31.85 4.64 7.84
CA LEU A 352 -32.73 3.55 8.29
C LEU A 352 -33.78 4.02 9.31
N ARG A 353 -33.40 4.96 10.20
CA ARG A 353 -34.36 5.57 11.14
C ARG A 353 -35.40 6.42 10.40
N SER A 354 -35.00 7.18 9.37
CA SER A 354 -35.94 7.97 8.57
C SER A 354 -36.90 7.11 7.76
N GLU A 355 -36.44 5.99 7.19
CA GLU A 355 -37.26 5.02 6.46
C GLU A 355 -38.21 4.28 7.41
N GLY A 356 -37.76 3.89 8.59
CA GLY A 356 -38.61 3.26 9.61
C GLY A 356 -39.71 4.20 10.13
N ILE A 357 -39.41 5.49 10.28
CA ILE A 357 -40.41 6.51 10.64
C ILE A 357 -41.39 6.76 9.49
N ALA A 358 -40.92 6.79 8.23
CA ALA A 358 -41.78 6.94 7.06
C ALA A 358 -42.71 5.73 6.86
N ALA A 359 -42.23 4.52 7.12
CA ALA A 359 -43.05 3.30 7.08
C ALA A 359 -44.10 3.27 8.21
N GLY A 360 -43.75 3.74 9.42
CA GLY A 360 -44.70 3.88 10.52
C GLY A 360 -45.76 4.96 10.31
N ALA A 361 -45.40 6.08 9.67
CA ALA A 361 -46.34 7.14 9.32
C ALA A 361 -47.32 6.73 8.20
N ALA A 362 -46.89 5.87 7.27
CA ALA A 362 -47.77 5.33 6.23
C ALA A 362 -48.79 4.32 6.79
N THR A 363 -48.46 3.58 7.85
CA THR A 363 -49.40 2.67 8.52
C THR A 363 -50.42 3.39 9.41
N ASP A 364 -50.06 4.56 9.96
CA ASP A 364 -51.00 5.35 10.77
C ASP A 364 -51.98 6.16 9.89
N SER A 365 -51.65 6.45 8.62
CA SER A 365 -52.57 7.13 7.69
C SER A 365 -53.68 6.24 7.12
N ASP A 366 -53.53 4.91 7.19
CA ASP A 366 -54.56 3.94 6.77
C ASP A 366 -55.45 3.45 7.93
N ALA A 367 -55.12 3.83 9.18
CA ALA A 367 -55.88 3.44 10.37
C ALA A 367 -57.09 4.35 10.67
N ASP A 368 -57.18 5.54 10.05
CA ASP A 368 -58.28 6.50 10.27
C ASP A 368 -59.53 6.27 9.39
N ALA A 369 -59.58 5.16 8.62
CA ALA A 369 -60.69 4.87 7.70
C ALA A 369 -61.52 3.60 8.03
N LEU A 370 -61.39 3.00 9.22
CA LEU A 370 -62.27 1.91 9.66
C LEU A 370 -62.93 2.25 11.01
N SER A 371 -64.12 2.84 10.85
CA SER A 371 -65.13 3.15 11.86
C SER A 371 -65.50 1.97 12.74
N GLU A 372 -65.75 2.29 14.02
CA GLU A 372 -66.87 1.81 14.83
C GLU A 372 -67.30 0.34 14.70
N ALA A 373 -67.04 -0.46 15.74
CA ALA A 373 -68.09 -1.11 16.54
C ALA A 373 -67.49 -2.16 17.50
N SER A 374 -68.25 -2.41 18.56
CA SER A 374 -68.13 -3.50 19.53
C SER A 374 -67.36 -3.20 20.83
N THR A 375 -68.21 -3.00 21.83
CA THR A 375 -68.09 -2.74 23.26
C THR A 375 -68.03 -4.01 24.12
N VAL A 376 -67.64 -3.82 25.40
CA VAL A 376 -67.89 -4.64 26.62
C VAL A 376 -66.95 -5.85 26.80
N SER A 377 -66.33 -6.19 27.95
CA SER A 377 -66.20 -5.78 29.38
C SER A 377 -64.85 -6.39 29.87
N SER A 378 -64.20 -6.08 31.00
CA SER A 378 -64.59 -5.89 32.42
C SER A 378 -63.34 -5.35 33.16
N LEU A 379 -63.41 -4.24 33.93
CA LEU A 379 -63.50 -4.20 35.42
C LEU A 379 -62.24 -4.78 36.12
N GLU A 380 -61.56 -4.12 37.09
CA GLU A 380 -61.92 -3.01 37.99
C GLU A 380 -60.69 -2.59 38.85
N SER A 381 -60.82 -1.41 39.49
CA SER A 381 -60.06 -0.90 40.66
C SER A 381 -58.66 -0.30 40.41
N GLY A 382 -58.37 0.97 40.68
CA GLY A 382 -59.13 2.05 41.33
C GLY A 382 -58.20 3.21 41.71
N ALA A 383 -58.82 4.37 42.00
CA ALA A 383 -58.30 5.59 42.68
C ALA A 383 -58.11 6.87 41.84
N LEU A 384 -59.25 7.55 41.69
CA LEU A 384 -59.56 8.98 41.93
C LEU A 384 -58.64 10.10 41.39
N VAL A 385 -59.28 10.92 40.55
CA VAL A 385 -58.88 12.22 40.01
C VAL A 385 -59.23 13.36 40.97
N THR A 386 -58.39 14.41 41.03
CA THR A 386 -58.73 15.86 41.01
C THR A 386 -57.39 16.61 40.88
N GLY A 387 -57.15 17.66 40.10
CA GLY A 387 -57.87 18.42 39.09
C GLY A 387 -56.97 19.60 38.69
N SER A 388 -56.65 19.70 37.39
CA SER A 388 -56.22 20.86 36.59
C SER A 388 -55.20 21.88 37.15
N THR A 389 -54.07 22.03 36.47
CA THR A 389 -53.79 23.25 35.69
C THR A 389 -52.77 22.98 34.59
N VAL A 390 -53.18 23.34 33.38
CA VAL A 390 -52.42 23.29 32.13
C VAL A 390 -51.15 24.14 32.23
N LYS A 391 -49.97 23.53 32.01
CA LYS A 391 -48.78 24.21 31.52
C LYS A 391 -48.24 23.47 30.30
N LYS A 392 -48.26 24.21 29.20
CA LYS A 392 -47.67 23.98 27.88
C LYS A 392 -46.38 23.14 27.96
N ALA A 393 -46.41 21.93 27.41
CA ALA A 393 -45.23 21.07 27.29
C ALA A 393 -44.25 21.71 26.31
N GLU A 394 -43.07 22.05 26.83
CA GLU A 394 -41.88 22.47 26.11
C GLU A 394 -41.42 21.32 25.18
N PRO A 395 -40.97 21.59 23.93
CA PRO A 395 -40.47 20.52 23.06
C PRO A 395 -39.23 19.88 23.71
N PRO A 396 -39.03 18.56 23.57
CA PRO A 396 -37.88 17.89 24.15
C PRO A 396 -36.61 18.49 23.55
N ASN A 397 -35.76 19.02 24.42
CA ASN A 397 -34.42 19.48 24.05
C ASN A 397 -33.72 18.41 23.19
N PRO A 398 -33.05 18.79 22.08
CA PRO A 398 -32.27 17.84 21.31
C PRO A 398 -31.23 17.19 22.23
N PRO A 399 -30.92 15.89 22.04
CA PRO A 399 -29.96 15.20 22.88
C PRO A 399 -28.65 15.99 22.85
N LYS A 400 -28.15 16.33 24.05
CA LYS A 400 -26.84 16.96 24.21
C LYS A 400 -25.82 16.10 23.47
N GLU A 401 -25.29 16.67 22.41
CA GLU A 401 -24.20 16.13 21.64
C GLU A 401 -23.01 15.98 22.60
N ASN A 402 -22.79 14.76 23.11
CA ASN A 402 -21.58 14.40 23.79
C ASN A 402 -20.45 14.55 22.77
N LYS A 403 -19.84 15.73 22.71
CA LYS A 403 -18.59 15.94 22.00
C LYS A 403 -17.62 14.89 22.52
N PRO A 404 -17.11 13.97 21.67
CA PRO A 404 -16.15 13.01 22.15
C PRO A 404 -14.95 13.78 22.67
N GLY A 405 -14.61 13.52 23.94
CA GLY A 405 -13.45 14.09 24.60
C GLY A 405 -12.20 13.83 23.75
N PHE A 406 -11.40 14.88 23.59
CA PHE A 406 -10.05 14.81 23.06
C PHE A 406 -9.88 14.00 21.75
N SER A 407 -10.49 14.48 20.65
CA SER A 407 -10.05 14.01 19.33
C SER A 407 -8.62 14.53 19.08
N ALA A 408 -7.64 13.63 19.02
CA ALA A 408 -6.23 13.94 18.74
C ALA A 408 -6.05 14.78 17.44
N ILE A 409 -7.05 14.79 16.57
CA ILE A 409 -7.13 15.56 15.33
C ILE A 409 -7.23 17.09 15.57
N ASN A 410 -7.69 17.52 16.76
CA ASN A 410 -7.81 18.94 17.09
C ASN A 410 -6.48 19.60 17.46
N PHE A 411 -5.40 18.84 17.57
CA PHE A 411 -4.07 19.41 17.79
C PHE A 411 -3.58 20.10 16.51
N PRO A 412 -3.03 21.34 16.56
CA PRO A 412 -2.74 22.13 15.35
C PRO A 412 -1.84 21.43 14.34
N LEU A 413 -0.78 20.76 14.81
CA LEU A 413 0.15 19.99 13.97
C LEU A 413 -0.53 18.77 13.31
N VAL A 414 -1.38 18.06 14.06
CA VAL A 414 -2.15 16.92 13.53
C VAL A 414 -3.16 17.41 12.51
N ARG A 415 -3.79 18.57 12.73
CA ARG A 415 -4.75 19.18 11.80
C ARG A 415 -4.12 19.53 10.47
N ILE A 416 -2.93 20.12 10.47
CA ILE A 416 -2.17 20.41 9.24
C ILE A 416 -1.82 19.10 8.53
N GLY A 417 -1.30 18.11 9.25
CA GLY A 417 -0.98 16.79 8.70
C GLY A 417 -2.21 16.10 8.08
N VAL A 418 -3.35 16.14 8.75
CA VAL A 418 -4.63 15.61 8.25
C VAL A 418 -5.07 16.33 6.98
N SER A 419 -5.00 17.67 6.93
CA SER A 419 -5.34 18.43 5.73
C SER A 419 -4.43 18.09 4.55
N ILE A 420 -3.13 17.90 4.79
CA ILE A 420 -2.16 17.49 3.77
C ILE A 420 -2.49 16.08 3.25
N VAL A 421 -2.70 15.11 4.15
CA VAL A 421 -3.02 13.73 3.74
C VAL A 421 -4.36 13.68 2.99
N ARG A 422 -5.40 14.37 3.46
CA ARG A 422 -6.66 14.52 2.70
C ARG A 422 -6.44 15.12 1.32
N ALA A 423 -5.62 16.17 1.25
CA ALA A 423 -5.28 16.81 -0.01
C ALA A 423 -4.52 15.88 -0.95
N ILE A 424 -3.71 14.93 -0.47
CA ILE A 424 -2.94 13.95 -1.28
C ILE A 424 -3.82 12.76 -1.71
N GLU A 425 -4.67 12.28 -0.82
CA GLU A 425 -5.56 11.14 -1.06
C GLU A 425 -6.80 11.52 -1.87
N GLY A 426 -7.19 12.80 -1.84
CA GLY A 426 -8.43 13.27 -2.44
C GLY A 426 -9.66 12.94 -1.60
N LEU A 427 -9.55 13.08 -0.27
CA LEU A 427 -10.59 12.75 0.72
C LEU A 427 -11.25 14.00 1.30
#